data_AF-A0A0F9G8C6-F1
#
_entry.id   AF-A0A0F9G8C6-F1
#
_cell.length_a   1.000
_cell.length_b   1.000
_cell.length_c   1.000
_cell.angle_alpha   90.00
_cell.angle_beta   90.00
_cell.angle_gamma   90.00
#
_symmetry.space_group_name_H-M   'P 1'
#
loop_
_entity.id
_entity.type
_entity.pdbx_description
1 polymer ?
#
loop_
_entity_poly.entity_id
_entity_poly.type
_entity_poly.pdbx_seq_one_letter_code
_entity_poly.pdbx_strand_id
1 'polypeptide(L)'
;MYWRYVSKRIGYGILTFITIIFIYSALFNTTMERTVFARIEEEIRAESMAMTYPNMSAEEIRKFMNERRIHKYRQYHLDQPLLSRIVLRAVDTLFLKFGKSTHIKSSAGGNDVWEIVTEVIPRTLLIFTTAIIADILLGIWLGIKKAQKAGGVIDKSTSLVTMVVYGMPSWWLGMLIIMFFAYGLKIFPSGGLHSTPPPEGFMYFLDMVYHMVLPVLTLVIIGFWGRAFLMRNIILGILQEDYIMAARARGLPERRVLFGHALRSAA
;
A
#
# COMPACT_ATOMS: atom_id res chain seq x y z
N MET A 1 28.17 -9.61 22.69
CA MET A 1 27.81 -8.18 22.63
C MET A 1 26.63 -7.91 21.66
N TYR A 2 26.59 -8.52 20.48
CA TYR A 2 25.51 -8.35 19.48
C TYR A 2 24.09 -8.74 19.96
N TRP A 3 23.93 -9.82 20.72
CA TRP A 3 22.60 -10.27 21.17
C TRP A 3 21.86 -9.24 22.02
N ARG A 4 22.55 -8.53 22.93
CA ARG A 4 21.91 -7.47 23.75
C ARG A 4 21.43 -6.30 22.89
N TYR A 5 22.16 -5.97 21.81
CA TYR A 5 21.76 -4.93 20.87
C TYR A 5 20.55 -5.36 20.04
N VAL A 6 20.57 -6.58 19.50
CA VAL A 6 19.46 -7.14 18.72
C VAL A 6 18.20 -7.24 19.56
N SER A 7 18.28 -7.81 20.76
CA SER A 7 17.12 -7.92 21.67
C SER A 7 16.54 -6.56 22.04
N LYS A 8 17.39 -5.54 22.31
CA LYS A 8 16.91 -4.17 22.56
C LYS A 8 16.18 -3.59 21.33
N ARG A 9 16.74 -3.74 20.13
CA ARG A 9 16.12 -3.28 18.88
C ARG A 9 14.76 -3.94 18.63
N ILE A 10 14.68 -5.26 18.81
CA ILE A 10 13.43 -6.02 18.71
C ILE A 10 12.42 -5.51 19.75
N GLY A 11 12.86 -5.33 21.00
CA GLY A 11 12.01 -4.79 22.07
C GLY A 11 11.46 -3.40 21.73
N TYR A 12 12.29 -2.48 21.24
CA TYR A 12 11.84 -1.16 20.78
C TYR A 12 10.88 -1.26 19.58
N GLY A 13 11.12 -2.20 18.65
CA GLY A 13 10.22 -2.46 17.53
C GLY A 13 8.83 -2.90 17.99
N ILE A 14 8.76 -3.88 18.88
CA ILE A 14 7.50 -4.38 19.45
C ILE A 14 6.78 -3.26 20.23
N LEU A 15 7.51 -2.53 21.07
CA LEU A 15 6.93 -1.42 21.83
C LEU A 15 6.34 -0.36 20.90
N THR A 16 7.11 0.05 19.89
CA THR A 16 6.67 1.04 18.90
C THR A 16 5.43 0.56 18.16
N PHE A 17 5.39 -0.72 17.75
CA PHE A 17 4.24 -1.32 17.08
C PHE A 17 2.98 -1.32 17.96
N ILE A 18 3.09 -1.72 19.22
CA ILE A 18 1.99 -1.69 20.19
C ILE A 18 1.51 -0.25 20.41
N THR A 19 2.43 0.70 20.59
CA THR A 19 2.10 2.12 20.76
C THR A 19 1.37 2.66 19.55
N ILE A 20 1.83 2.33 18.33
CA ILE A 20 1.17 2.73 17.09
C ILE A 20 -0.25 2.15 17.04
N ILE A 21 -0.43 0.86 17.31
CA ILE A 21 -1.77 0.23 17.31
C ILE A 21 -2.69 0.88 18.33
N PHE A 22 -2.19 1.19 19.52
CA PHE A 22 -2.98 1.89 20.53
C PHE A 22 -3.40 3.28 20.07
N ILE A 23 -2.48 4.05 19.47
CA ILE A 23 -2.77 5.37 18.90
C ILE A 23 -3.81 5.25 17.77
N TYR A 24 -3.65 4.30 16.85
CA TYR A 24 -4.63 4.05 15.79
C TYR A 24 -5.99 3.66 16.37
N SER A 25 -6.02 2.75 17.34
CA SER A 25 -7.26 2.35 18.01
C SER A 25 -7.95 3.56 18.65
N ALA A 26 -7.22 4.42 19.35
CA ALA A 26 -7.75 5.65 19.95
C ALA A 26 -8.26 6.65 18.90
N LEU A 27 -7.49 6.88 17.84
CA LEU A 27 -7.79 7.87 16.79
C LEU A 27 -9.02 7.46 15.97
N PHE A 28 -9.15 6.17 15.66
CA PHE A 28 -10.27 5.64 14.87
C PHE A 28 -11.43 5.11 15.71
N ASN A 29 -11.33 5.16 17.04
CA ASN A 29 -12.34 4.65 17.97
C ASN A 29 -13.74 5.22 17.68
N THR A 30 -13.82 6.53 17.41
CA THR A 30 -15.07 7.26 17.18
C THR A 30 -15.72 6.85 15.86
N THR A 31 -14.94 6.74 14.79
CA THR A 31 -15.39 6.27 13.48
C THR A 31 -15.91 4.84 13.57
N MET A 32 -15.16 3.96 14.22
CA MET A 32 -15.56 2.56 14.40
C MET A 32 -16.82 2.44 15.24
N GLU A 33 -16.97 3.23 16.32
CA GLU A 33 -18.22 3.28 17.10
C GLU A 33 -19.40 3.69 16.24
N ARG A 34 -19.26 4.74 15.43
CA ARG A 34 -20.33 5.17 14.51
C ARG A 34 -20.73 4.06 13.55
N THR A 35 -19.76 3.34 13.00
CA THR A 35 -20.02 2.20 12.10
C THR A 35 -20.74 1.06 12.83
N VAL A 36 -20.31 0.70 14.04
CA VAL A 36 -20.97 -0.35 14.84
C VAL A 36 -22.37 0.08 15.27
N PHE A 37 -22.56 1.33 15.71
CA PHE A 37 -23.88 1.87 16.07
C PHE A 37 -24.84 1.85 14.87
N ALA A 38 -24.41 2.37 13.71
CA ALA A 38 -25.22 2.36 12.50
C ALA A 38 -25.65 0.94 12.10
N ARG A 39 -24.72 -0.01 12.18
CA ARG A 39 -24.98 -1.42 11.91
C ARG A 39 -25.97 -2.05 12.91
N ILE A 40 -25.83 -1.76 14.20
CA ILE A 40 -26.76 -2.26 15.23
C ILE A 40 -28.18 -1.75 14.95
N GLU A 41 -28.33 -0.46 14.61
CA GLU A 41 -29.64 0.11 14.28
C GLU A 41 -30.24 -0.51 13.00
N GLU A 42 -29.42 -0.76 11.98
CA GLU A 42 -29.85 -1.44 10.76
C GLU A 42 -30.31 -2.88 11.04
N GLU A 43 -29.54 -3.65 11.82
CA GLU A 43 -29.91 -5.01 12.23
C GLU A 43 -31.21 -5.02 13.04
N ILE A 44 -31.38 -4.11 14.01
CA ILE A 44 -32.60 -4.00 14.82
C ILE A 44 -33.80 -3.62 13.95
N ARG A 45 -33.62 -2.69 13.01
CA ARG A 45 -34.68 -2.28 12.09
C ARG A 45 -35.10 -3.45 11.20
N ALA A 46 -34.16 -4.17 10.62
CA ALA A 46 -34.43 -5.35 9.81
C ALA A 46 -35.16 -6.45 10.61
N GLU A 47 -34.70 -6.73 11.84
CA GLU A 47 -35.37 -7.67 12.75
C GLU A 47 -36.79 -7.23 13.10
N SER A 48 -37.01 -5.94 13.40
CA SER A 48 -38.34 -5.42 13.73
C SER A 48 -39.33 -5.51 12.55
N MET A 49 -38.85 -5.29 11.33
CA MET A 49 -39.66 -5.44 10.10
C MET A 49 -40.00 -6.91 9.84
N ALA A 50 -39.02 -7.82 10.03
CA ALA A 50 -39.24 -9.26 9.85
C ALA A 50 -40.19 -9.85 10.92
N MET A 51 -40.18 -9.30 12.14
CA MET A 51 -41.03 -9.71 13.26
C MET A 51 -42.36 -8.95 13.35
N THR A 52 -42.71 -8.11 12.36
CA THR A 52 -44.00 -7.41 12.37
C THR A 52 -45.14 -8.42 12.18
N TYR A 53 -45.58 -9.02 13.27
CA TYR A 53 -46.85 -9.74 13.35
C TYR A 53 -47.97 -8.72 13.12
N PRO A 54 -49.06 -9.08 12.43
CA PRO A 54 -50.09 -8.12 12.00
C PRO A 54 -50.79 -7.34 13.13
N ASN A 55 -50.53 -7.62 14.42
CA ASN A 55 -51.23 -7.05 15.57
C ASN A 55 -50.33 -6.42 16.66
N MET A 56 -49.03 -6.19 16.44
CA MET A 56 -48.19 -5.55 17.48
C MET A 56 -48.46 -4.04 17.57
N SER A 57 -48.60 -3.52 18.79
CA SER A 57 -48.76 -2.08 19.01
C SER A 57 -47.42 -1.33 18.82
N ALA A 58 -47.49 -0.04 18.48
CA ALA A 58 -46.30 0.79 18.30
C ALA A 58 -45.40 0.86 19.56
N GLU A 59 -45.97 0.68 20.75
CA GLU A 59 -45.24 0.64 22.02
C GLU A 59 -44.48 -0.67 22.22
N GLU A 60 -45.07 -1.81 21.83
CA GLU A 60 -44.42 -3.12 21.89
C GLU A 60 -43.21 -3.20 20.97
N ILE A 61 -43.33 -2.64 19.76
CA ILE A 61 -42.22 -2.55 18.79
C ILE A 61 -41.08 -1.71 19.38
N ARG A 62 -41.39 -0.57 20.00
CA ARG A 62 -40.38 0.29 20.66
C ARG A 62 -39.69 -0.41 21.82
N LYS A 63 -40.44 -1.15 22.65
CA LYS A 63 -39.90 -1.93 23.76
C LYS A 63 -38.95 -3.02 23.24
N PHE A 64 -39.36 -3.78 22.24
CA PHE A 64 -38.53 -4.78 21.58
C PHE A 64 -37.22 -4.19 21.03
N MET A 65 -37.31 -3.09 20.28
CA MET A 65 -36.13 -2.42 19.72
C MET A 65 -35.16 -1.95 20.82
N ASN A 66 -35.67 -1.40 21.92
CA ASN A 66 -34.84 -0.94 23.03
C ASN A 66 -34.15 -2.10 23.76
N GLU A 67 -34.87 -3.18 24.05
CA GLU A 67 -34.28 -4.38 24.68
C GLU A 67 -33.20 -4.98 23.76
N ARG A 68 -33.47 -5.04 22.46
CA ARG A 68 -32.52 -5.53 21.46
C ARG A 68 -31.28 -4.64 21.36
N ARG A 69 -31.44 -3.32 21.41
CA ARG A 69 -30.34 -2.34 21.44
C ARG A 69 -29.43 -2.56 22.65
N ILE A 70 -30.00 -2.68 23.85
CA ILE A 70 -29.23 -2.92 25.08
C ILE A 70 -28.48 -4.26 25.00
N HIS A 71 -29.10 -5.30 24.45
CA HIS A 71 -28.45 -6.58 24.25
C HIS A 71 -27.25 -6.46 23.29
N LYS A 72 -27.42 -5.79 22.14
CA LYS A 72 -26.35 -5.58 21.15
C LYS A 72 -25.22 -4.70 21.70
N TYR A 73 -25.52 -3.67 22.48
CA TYR A 73 -24.51 -2.80 23.09
C TYR A 73 -23.58 -3.59 24.01
N ARG A 74 -24.12 -4.51 24.80
CA ARG A 74 -23.34 -5.43 25.65
C ARG A 74 -22.49 -6.40 24.82
N GLN A 75 -23.04 -6.96 23.74
CA GLN A 75 -22.28 -7.86 22.85
C GLN A 75 -21.06 -7.18 22.20
N TYR A 76 -21.18 -5.91 21.83
CA TYR A 76 -20.10 -5.13 21.21
C TYR A 76 -19.25 -4.34 22.23
N HIS A 77 -19.44 -4.56 23.54
CA HIS A 77 -18.76 -3.85 24.62
C HIS A 77 -18.89 -2.31 24.54
N LEU A 78 -19.99 -1.81 23.96
CA LEU A 78 -20.22 -0.37 23.78
C LEU A 78 -20.64 0.31 25.09
N ASP A 79 -21.09 -0.48 26.06
CA ASP A 79 -21.44 -0.08 27.43
C ASP A 79 -20.22 0.15 28.33
N GLN A 80 -19.03 -0.27 27.91
CA GLN A 80 -17.81 -0.09 28.68
C GLN A 80 -17.23 1.33 28.58
N PRO A 81 -16.42 1.76 29.57
CA PRO A 81 -15.69 3.02 29.50
C PRO A 81 -14.85 3.14 28.22
N LEU A 82 -14.69 4.37 27.72
CA LEU A 82 -13.99 4.66 26.47
C LEU A 82 -12.60 4.00 26.39
N LEU A 83 -11.80 4.09 27.46
CA LEU A 83 -10.46 3.53 27.49
C LEU A 83 -10.46 2.00 27.31
N SER A 84 -11.40 1.30 27.95
CA SER A 84 -11.53 -0.16 27.82
C SER A 84 -11.84 -0.55 26.38
N ARG A 85 -12.71 0.20 25.70
CA ARG A 85 -13.06 -0.04 24.28
C ARG A 85 -11.85 0.16 23.36
N ILE A 86 -11.05 1.19 23.61
CA ILE A 86 -9.80 1.45 22.88
C ILE A 86 -8.80 0.32 23.09
N VAL A 87 -8.60 -0.13 24.34
CA VAL A 87 -7.67 -1.21 24.68
C VAL A 87 -8.12 -2.53 24.05
N LEU A 88 -9.40 -2.90 24.19
CA LEU A 88 -9.94 -4.13 23.61
C LEU A 88 -9.73 -4.17 22.09
N ARG A 89 -10.01 -3.07 21.40
CA ARG A 89 -9.79 -2.97 19.94
C ARG A 89 -8.32 -3.02 19.56
N ALA A 90 -7.44 -2.42 20.34
CA ALA A 90 -6.01 -2.51 20.12
C ALA A 90 -5.53 -3.97 20.25
N VAL A 91 -6.03 -4.69 21.25
CA VAL A 91 -5.78 -6.13 21.44
C VAL A 91 -6.33 -6.96 20.28
N ASP A 92 -7.58 -6.73 19.87
CA ASP A 92 -8.17 -7.43 18.73
C ASP A 92 -7.36 -7.20 17.44
N THR A 93 -6.90 -5.97 17.21
CA THR A 93 -6.04 -5.62 16.07
C THR A 93 -4.69 -6.34 16.13
N LEU A 94 -4.07 -6.44 17.31
CA LEU A 94 -2.82 -7.19 17.52
C LEU A 94 -2.98 -8.68 17.18
N PHE A 95 -4.14 -9.27 17.47
CA PHE A 95 -4.46 -10.66 17.16
C PHE A 95 -5.15 -10.85 15.80
N LEU A 96 -5.12 -9.84 14.92
CA LEU A 96 -5.71 -9.87 13.58
C LEU A 96 -7.23 -10.15 13.54
N LYS A 97 -7.93 -9.83 14.64
CA LYS A 97 -9.38 -9.94 14.77
C LYS A 97 -10.05 -8.65 14.29
N PHE A 98 -10.01 -8.43 12.98
CA PHE A 98 -10.51 -7.20 12.36
C PHE A 98 -12.04 -7.09 12.28
N GLY A 99 -12.76 -8.20 12.51
CA GLY A 99 -14.21 -8.25 12.43
C GLY A 99 -14.74 -8.24 11.00
N LYS A 100 -15.92 -7.65 10.80
CA LYS A 100 -16.66 -7.64 9.53
C LYS A 100 -16.74 -6.24 8.93
N SER A 101 -16.55 -6.16 7.61
CA SER A 101 -16.68 -4.95 6.80
C SER A 101 -18.15 -4.63 6.55
N THR A 102 -18.47 -3.33 6.51
CA THR A 102 -19.81 -2.80 6.17
C THR A 102 -19.93 -2.36 4.72
N HIS A 103 -18.82 -2.01 4.06
CA HIS A 103 -18.82 -1.40 2.73
C HIS A 103 -18.20 -2.28 1.66
N ILE A 104 -17.12 -3.00 2.01
CA ILE A 104 -16.34 -3.82 1.09
C ILE A 104 -16.65 -5.29 1.34
N LYS A 105 -16.73 -6.09 0.28
CA LYS A 105 -16.88 -7.54 0.33
C LYS A 105 -15.75 -8.21 -0.44
N SER A 106 -15.47 -9.48 -0.13
CA SER A 106 -14.59 -10.32 -0.93
C SER A 106 -15.24 -10.59 -2.28
N SER A 107 -14.45 -11.07 -3.24
CA SER A 107 -14.97 -11.52 -4.54
C SER A 107 -15.97 -12.67 -4.41
N ALA A 108 -15.93 -13.43 -3.31
CA ALA A 108 -16.91 -14.47 -2.98
C ALA A 108 -18.17 -13.91 -2.27
N GLY A 109 -18.24 -12.61 -2.01
CA GLY A 109 -19.34 -11.95 -1.31
C GLY A 109 -19.25 -12.00 0.22
N GLY A 110 -18.17 -12.55 0.77
CA GLY A 110 -17.87 -12.55 2.21
C GLY A 110 -17.60 -11.14 2.73
N ASN A 111 -17.92 -10.90 4.00
CA ASN A 111 -17.70 -9.61 4.66
C ASN A 111 -16.68 -9.66 5.79
N ASP A 112 -16.00 -10.79 5.99
CA ASP A 112 -14.92 -10.88 6.97
C ASP A 112 -13.71 -10.07 6.47
N VAL A 113 -13.21 -9.14 7.29
CA VAL A 113 -12.13 -8.23 6.89
C VAL A 113 -10.85 -9.00 6.59
N TRP A 114 -10.57 -10.06 7.36
CA TRP A 114 -9.40 -10.90 7.12
C TRP A 114 -9.44 -11.56 5.73
N GLU A 115 -10.60 -12.09 5.32
CA GLU A 115 -10.80 -12.68 3.99
C GLU A 115 -10.51 -11.65 2.89
N ILE A 116 -11.12 -10.46 2.98
CA ILE A 116 -10.91 -9.35 2.04
C ILE A 116 -9.44 -8.96 1.94
N VAL A 117 -8.76 -8.80 3.09
CA VAL A 117 -7.35 -8.42 3.14
C VAL A 117 -6.48 -9.50 2.49
N THR A 118 -6.70 -10.78 2.83
CA THR A 118 -5.92 -11.89 2.24
C THR A 118 -6.16 -12.07 0.74
N GLU A 119 -7.33 -11.68 0.23
CA GLU A 119 -7.62 -11.71 -1.21
C GLU A 119 -6.84 -10.63 -1.98
N VAL A 120 -6.68 -9.44 -1.38
CA VAL A 120 -6.06 -8.28 -2.05
C VAL A 120 -4.53 -8.26 -1.87
N ILE A 121 -4.00 -8.79 -0.75
CA ILE A 121 -2.54 -8.82 -0.48
C ILE A 121 -1.72 -9.35 -1.66
N PRO A 122 -2.03 -10.51 -2.27
CA PRO A 122 -1.25 -11.02 -3.40
C PRO A 122 -1.24 -10.07 -4.59
N ARG A 123 -2.38 -9.43 -4.87
CA ARG A 123 -2.53 -8.46 -5.97
C ARG A 123 -1.68 -7.22 -5.72
N THR A 124 -1.69 -6.71 -4.50
CA THR A 124 -0.84 -5.59 -4.08
C THR A 124 0.63 -5.96 -4.19
N LEU A 125 1.04 -7.11 -3.65
CA LEU A 125 2.42 -7.58 -3.72
C LEU A 125 2.89 -7.72 -5.17
N LEU A 126 2.05 -8.26 -6.05
CA LEU A 126 2.37 -8.43 -7.46
C LEU A 126 2.63 -7.08 -8.15
N ILE A 127 1.73 -6.10 -7.98
CA ILE A 127 1.87 -4.77 -8.59
C ILE A 127 3.10 -4.03 -8.05
N PHE A 128 3.24 -3.96 -6.72
CA PHE A 128 4.34 -3.23 -6.09
C PHE A 128 5.69 -3.87 -6.36
N THR A 129 5.80 -5.20 -6.29
CA THR A 129 7.06 -5.90 -6.56
C THR A 129 7.48 -5.72 -8.00
N THR A 130 6.56 -5.85 -8.96
CA THR A 130 6.83 -5.63 -10.39
C THR A 130 7.31 -4.20 -10.63
N ALA A 131 6.63 -3.20 -10.05
CA ALA A 131 7.02 -1.80 -10.16
C ALA A 131 8.39 -1.53 -9.52
N ILE A 132 8.67 -2.08 -8.32
CA ILE A 132 9.96 -1.92 -7.63
C ILE A 132 11.09 -2.51 -8.46
N ILE A 133 10.92 -3.71 -9.04
CA ILE A 133 11.94 -4.33 -9.89
C ILE A 133 12.22 -3.46 -11.11
N ALA A 134 11.17 -3.07 -11.85
CA ALA A 134 11.31 -2.23 -13.04
C ALA A 134 11.99 -0.90 -12.72
N ASP A 135 11.59 -0.29 -11.62
CA ASP A 135 12.14 0.97 -11.17
C ASP A 135 13.61 0.85 -10.74
N ILE A 136 13.99 -0.18 -9.97
CA ILE A 136 15.40 -0.42 -9.63
C ILE A 136 16.23 -0.59 -10.91
N LEU A 137 15.78 -1.40 -11.87
CA LEU A 137 16.51 -1.62 -13.12
C LEU A 137 16.68 -0.32 -13.92
N LEU A 138 15.61 0.46 -14.09
CA LEU A 138 15.64 1.74 -14.81
C LEU A 138 16.44 2.80 -14.07
N GLY A 139 16.29 2.88 -12.75
CA GLY A 139 17.00 3.78 -11.86
C GLY A 139 18.50 3.52 -11.87
N ILE A 140 18.92 2.26 -11.77
CA ILE A 140 20.33 1.87 -11.88
C ILE A 140 20.89 2.27 -13.25
N TRP A 141 20.20 1.85 -14.32
CA TRP A 141 20.64 2.12 -15.68
C TRP A 141 20.80 3.62 -15.95
N LEU A 142 19.79 4.42 -15.59
CA LEU A 142 19.82 5.86 -15.81
C LEU A 142 20.82 6.56 -14.88
N GLY A 143 20.90 6.14 -13.61
CA GLY A 143 21.85 6.68 -12.63
C GLY A 143 23.30 6.52 -13.06
N ILE A 144 23.68 5.34 -13.59
CA ILE A 144 25.01 5.10 -14.16
C ILE A 144 25.26 6.05 -15.35
N LYS A 145 24.30 6.17 -16.28
CA LYS A 145 24.43 7.08 -17.43
C LYS A 145 24.61 8.53 -17.00
N LYS A 146 23.90 8.99 -15.96
CA LYS A 146 24.04 10.33 -15.39
C LYS A 146 25.43 10.52 -14.77
N ALA A 147 25.95 9.53 -14.07
CA ALA A 147 27.26 9.60 -13.41
C ALA A 147 28.42 9.64 -14.40
N GLN A 148 28.32 8.97 -15.56
CA GLN A 148 29.35 8.99 -16.60
C GLN A 148 29.70 10.39 -17.11
N LYS A 149 28.72 11.28 -17.17
CA LYS A 149 28.91 12.68 -17.60
C LYS A 149 28.18 13.62 -16.65
N ALA A 150 28.67 13.67 -15.41
CA ALA A 150 28.13 14.55 -14.37
C ALA A 150 28.09 16.01 -14.85
N GLY A 151 26.96 16.69 -14.60
CA GLY A 151 26.73 18.05 -15.08
C GLY A 151 26.42 18.17 -16.58
N GLY A 152 26.38 17.06 -17.33
CA GLY A 152 25.96 17.00 -18.72
C GLY A 152 24.45 17.22 -18.90
N VAL A 153 24.01 17.27 -20.16
CA VAL A 153 22.60 17.54 -20.51
C VAL A 153 21.66 16.50 -19.92
N ILE A 154 21.97 15.21 -20.01
CA ILE A 154 21.16 14.12 -19.43
C ILE A 154 21.04 14.30 -17.91
N ASP A 155 22.11 14.67 -17.23
CA ASP A 155 22.10 14.85 -15.78
C ASP A 155 21.21 16.03 -15.36
N LYS A 156 21.35 17.17 -16.05
CA LYS A 156 20.55 18.37 -15.80
C LYS A 156 19.08 18.17 -16.15
N SER A 157 18.77 17.64 -17.33
CA SER A 157 17.38 17.47 -17.80
C SER A 157 16.61 16.48 -16.94
N THR A 158 17.21 15.32 -16.64
CA THR A 158 16.54 14.31 -15.81
C THR A 158 16.38 14.77 -14.37
N SER A 159 17.28 15.61 -13.85
CA SER A 159 17.12 16.19 -12.51
C SER A 159 15.95 17.19 -12.46
N LEU A 160 15.75 17.99 -13.52
CA LEU A 160 14.54 18.83 -13.65
C LEU A 160 13.27 17.97 -13.70
N VAL A 161 13.26 16.91 -14.51
CA VAL A 161 12.13 15.97 -14.58
C VAL A 161 11.86 15.32 -13.22
N THR A 162 12.92 14.93 -12.50
CA THR A 162 12.82 14.38 -11.14
C THR A 162 12.08 15.37 -10.23
N MET A 163 12.47 16.64 -10.22
CA MET A 163 11.82 17.66 -9.38
C MET A 163 10.32 17.82 -9.70
N VAL A 164 9.98 17.83 -10.98
CA VAL A 164 8.58 17.95 -11.43
C VAL A 164 7.76 16.74 -11.00
N VAL A 165 8.25 15.53 -11.26
CA VAL A 165 7.54 14.29 -10.95
C VAL A 165 7.40 14.07 -9.45
N TYR A 166 8.42 14.41 -8.66
CA TYR A 166 8.35 14.35 -7.19
C TYR A 166 7.30 15.27 -6.59
N GLY A 167 6.97 16.38 -7.26
CA GLY A 167 5.91 17.28 -6.83
C GLY A 167 4.50 16.77 -7.14
N MET A 168 4.36 15.75 -7.99
CA MET A 168 3.06 15.24 -8.41
C MET A 168 2.49 14.24 -7.39
N PRO A 169 1.22 14.38 -6.97
CA PRO A 169 0.55 13.35 -6.20
C PRO A 169 0.39 12.07 -7.02
N SER A 170 0.68 10.91 -6.41
CA SER A 170 0.66 9.63 -7.13
C SER A 170 -0.71 9.26 -7.67
N TRP A 171 -1.75 9.50 -6.87
CA TRP A 171 -3.14 9.30 -7.28
C TRP A 171 -3.52 10.19 -8.47
N TRP A 172 -3.01 11.42 -8.53
CA TRP A 172 -3.32 12.38 -9.60
C TRP A 172 -2.67 11.95 -10.92
N LEU A 173 -1.39 11.58 -10.88
CA LEU A 173 -0.70 11.04 -12.06
C LEU A 173 -1.37 9.75 -12.55
N GLY A 174 -1.76 8.86 -11.63
CA GLY A 174 -2.49 7.64 -11.97
C GLY A 174 -3.82 7.95 -12.70
N MET A 175 -4.59 8.92 -12.22
CA MET A 175 -5.82 9.37 -12.88
C MET A 175 -5.55 9.92 -14.28
N LEU A 176 -4.48 10.71 -14.48
CA LEU A 176 -4.11 11.23 -15.80
C LEU A 176 -3.70 10.12 -16.77
N ILE A 177 -2.90 9.16 -16.30
CA ILE A 177 -2.47 8.01 -17.10
C ILE A 177 -3.70 7.19 -17.52
N ILE A 178 -4.63 6.93 -16.61
CA ILE A 178 -5.90 6.25 -16.93
C ILE A 178 -6.72 7.06 -17.94
N MET A 179 -6.91 8.36 -17.71
CA MET A 179 -7.67 9.22 -18.61
C MET A 179 -7.10 9.22 -20.02
N PHE A 180 -5.77 9.32 -20.14
CA PHE A 180 -5.09 9.35 -21.43
C PHE A 180 -5.12 7.99 -22.14
N PHE A 181 -4.71 6.91 -21.46
CA PHE A 181 -4.53 5.61 -22.09
C PHE A 181 -5.81 4.78 -22.20
N ALA A 182 -6.69 4.84 -21.19
CA ALA A 182 -7.91 4.04 -21.17
C ALA A 182 -9.09 4.73 -21.85
N TYR A 183 -9.22 6.05 -21.71
CA TYR A 183 -10.34 6.80 -22.29
C TYR A 183 -9.97 7.56 -23.57
N GLY A 184 -8.79 8.19 -23.60
CA GLY A 184 -8.30 8.90 -24.78
C GLY A 184 -7.91 7.96 -25.91
N LEU A 185 -6.86 7.15 -25.70
CA LEU A 185 -6.35 6.21 -26.70
C LEU A 185 -7.11 4.88 -26.73
N LYS A 186 -7.76 4.51 -25.64
CA LYS A 186 -8.51 3.24 -25.49
C LYS A 186 -7.65 2.00 -25.74
N ILE A 187 -6.38 2.06 -25.31
CA ILE A 187 -5.39 0.98 -25.49
C ILE A 187 -5.29 0.10 -24.25
N PHE A 188 -5.72 0.57 -23.08
CA PHE A 188 -5.60 -0.17 -21.82
C PHE A 188 -6.90 -0.10 -21.02
N PRO A 189 -7.17 -1.07 -20.13
CA PRO A 189 -8.33 -1.05 -19.25
C PRO A 189 -8.18 0.05 -18.19
N SER A 190 -9.29 0.60 -17.72
CA SER A 190 -9.30 1.63 -16.67
C SER A 190 -9.18 1.04 -15.25
N GLY A 191 -9.42 -0.26 -15.07
CA GLY A 191 -9.34 -0.95 -13.79
C GLY A 191 -9.73 -2.43 -13.89
N GLY A 192 -9.72 -3.11 -12.74
CA GLY A 192 -9.95 -4.55 -12.66
C GLY A 192 -8.66 -5.37 -12.75
N LEU A 193 -8.72 -6.63 -12.31
CA LEU A 193 -7.59 -7.58 -12.44
C LEU A 193 -7.59 -8.28 -13.80
N HIS A 194 -8.79 -8.51 -14.36
CA HIS A 194 -9.02 -9.20 -15.61
C HIS A 194 -10.18 -8.57 -16.38
N SER A 195 -10.22 -8.85 -17.68
CA SER A 195 -11.37 -8.62 -18.55
C SER A 195 -12.59 -9.39 -18.04
N THR A 196 -13.79 -8.91 -18.36
CA THR A 196 -15.05 -9.59 -18.02
C THR A 196 -15.78 -10.02 -19.29
N PRO A 197 -15.96 -11.33 -19.57
CA PRO A 197 -15.49 -12.48 -18.77
C PRO A 197 -13.96 -12.68 -18.85
N PRO A 198 -13.34 -13.30 -17.82
CA PRO A 198 -11.90 -13.54 -17.83
C PRO A 198 -11.54 -14.60 -18.88
N PRO A 199 -10.46 -14.38 -19.66
CA PRO A 199 -10.01 -15.35 -20.64
C PRO A 199 -9.40 -16.58 -19.95
N GLU A 200 -9.38 -17.72 -20.63
CA GLU A 200 -8.87 -18.99 -20.08
C GLU A 200 -7.41 -19.28 -20.49
N GLY A 201 -6.77 -20.19 -19.77
CA GLY A 201 -5.43 -20.69 -20.08
C GLY A 201 -4.34 -19.61 -20.03
N PHE A 202 -3.42 -19.62 -21.00
CA PHE A 202 -2.31 -18.64 -21.05
C PHE A 202 -2.80 -17.19 -21.24
N MET A 203 -3.95 -17.01 -21.87
CA MET A 203 -4.54 -15.68 -22.07
C MET A 203 -4.97 -15.04 -20.75
N TYR A 204 -5.32 -15.83 -19.73
CA TYR A 204 -5.58 -15.33 -18.37
C TYR A 204 -4.39 -14.54 -17.81
N PHE A 205 -3.18 -15.09 -17.96
CA PHE A 205 -1.96 -14.45 -17.48
C PHE A 205 -1.63 -13.19 -18.28
N LEU A 206 -1.75 -13.24 -19.61
CA LEU A 206 -1.50 -12.06 -20.46
C LEU A 206 -2.48 -10.92 -20.18
N ASP A 207 -3.75 -11.26 -19.96
CA ASP A 207 -4.79 -10.30 -19.60
C ASP A 207 -4.50 -9.65 -18.24
N MET A 208 -4.02 -10.41 -17.25
CA MET A 208 -3.56 -9.85 -15.97
C MET A 208 -2.41 -8.84 -16.17
N VAL A 209 -1.38 -9.22 -16.94
CA VAL A 209 -0.24 -8.35 -17.22
C VAL A 209 -0.70 -7.07 -17.92
N TYR A 210 -1.63 -7.18 -18.86
CA TYR A 210 -2.23 -6.06 -19.58
C TYR A 210 -3.00 -5.10 -18.64
N HIS A 211 -3.73 -5.63 -17.66
CA HIS A 211 -4.40 -4.82 -16.62
C HIS A 211 -3.42 -4.15 -15.64
N MET A 212 -2.25 -4.75 -15.43
CA MET A 212 -1.22 -4.21 -14.55
C MET A 212 -0.42 -3.06 -15.17
N VAL A 213 -0.47 -2.84 -16.50
CA VAL A 213 0.42 -1.88 -17.18
C VAL A 213 0.25 -0.46 -16.63
N LEU A 214 -0.97 0.07 -16.53
CA LEU A 214 -1.16 1.46 -16.09
C LEU A 214 -0.79 1.68 -14.61
N PRO A 215 -1.19 0.81 -13.65
CA PRO A 215 -0.72 0.91 -12.27
C PRO A 215 0.82 0.82 -12.14
N VAL A 216 1.44 -0.15 -12.83
CA VAL A 216 2.90 -0.33 -12.77
C VAL A 216 3.61 0.86 -13.40
N LEU A 217 3.14 1.34 -14.56
CA LEU A 217 3.71 2.51 -15.23
C LEU A 217 3.65 3.76 -14.34
N THR A 218 2.52 3.97 -13.66
CA THR A 218 2.35 5.08 -12.71
C THR A 218 3.38 5.02 -11.60
N LEU A 219 3.51 3.85 -10.94
CA LEU A 219 4.46 3.64 -9.85
C LEU A 219 5.91 3.79 -10.31
N VAL A 220 6.24 3.25 -11.49
CA VAL A 220 7.58 3.35 -12.08
C VAL A 220 7.90 4.80 -12.35
N ILE A 221 7.04 5.54 -13.08
CA ILE A 221 7.27 6.96 -13.41
C ILE A 221 7.55 7.77 -12.15
N ILE A 222 6.83 7.54 -11.06
CA ILE A 222 7.02 8.31 -9.82
C ILE A 222 8.34 7.99 -9.15
N GLY A 223 8.73 6.71 -9.09
CA GLY A 223 9.89 6.30 -8.29
C GLY A 223 11.24 6.35 -9.01
N PHE A 224 11.30 6.09 -10.31
CA PHE A 224 12.59 5.79 -10.98
C PHE A 224 13.51 6.98 -11.15
N TRP A 225 12.95 8.18 -11.24
CA TRP A 225 13.74 9.40 -11.22
C TRP A 225 14.52 9.56 -9.93
N GLY A 226 13.88 9.24 -8.81
CA GLY A 226 14.47 9.25 -7.48
C GLY A 226 15.59 8.24 -7.34
N ARG A 227 15.32 6.99 -7.76
CA ARG A 227 16.32 5.92 -7.75
C ARG A 227 17.50 6.25 -8.66
N ALA A 228 17.27 6.84 -9.84
CA ALA A 228 18.34 7.30 -10.72
C ALA A 228 19.19 8.42 -10.10
N PHE A 229 18.56 9.37 -9.41
CA PHE A 229 19.25 10.43 -8.70
C PHE A 229 20.11 9.88 -7.55
N LEU A 230 19.55 8.97 -6.74
CA LEU A 230 20.26 8.30 -5.66
C LEU A 230 21.47 7.52 -6.19
N MET A 231 21.26 6.66 -7.20
CA MET A 231 22.33 5.84 -7.76
C MET A 231 23.44 6.69 -8.39
N ARG A 232 23.10 7.78 -9.08
CA ARG A 232 24.07 8.76 -9.57
C ARG A 232 24.95 9.29 -8.43
N ASN A 233 24.35 9.70 -7.31
CA ASN A 233 25.11 10.28 -6.19
C ASN A 233 26.01 9.24 -5.51
N ILE A 234 25.53 7.99 -5.37
CA ILE A 234 26.34 6.88 -4.87
C ILE A 234 27.57 6.65 -5.77
N ILE A 235 27.37 6.56 -7.09
CA ILE A 235 28.47 6.35 -8.04
C ILE A 235 29.46 7.51 -7.99
N LEU A 236 29.00 8.76 -7.94
CA LEU A 236 29.90 9.92 -7.89
C LEU A 236 30.73 9.96 -6.60
N GLY A 237 30.15 9.56 -5.46
CA GLY A 237 30.92 9.39 -4.22
C GLY A 237 32.00 8.32 -4.38
N ILE A 238 31.63 7.15 -4.91
CA ILE A 238 32.56 6.04 -5.13
C ILE A 238 33.69 6.41 -6.10
N LEU A 239 33.41 7.21 -7.13
CA LEU A 239 34.43 7.63 -8.10
C LEU A 239 35.53 8.52 -7.50
N GLN A 240 35.37 8.99 -6.25
CA GLN A 240 36.35 9.76 -5.49
C GLN A 240 37.21 8.90 -4.56
N GLU A 241 36.96 7.59 -4.47
CA GLU A 241 37.68 6.68 -3.59
C GLU A 241 39.10 6.34 -4.10
N ASP A 242 40.03 6.08 -3.18
CA ASP A 242 41.45 5.83 -3.47
C ASP A 242 41.67 4.64 -4.41
N TYR A 243 40.87 3.57 -4.28
CA TYR A 243 40.99 2.40 -5.14
C TYR A 243 40.58 2.68 -6.59
N ILE A 244 39.68 3.65 -6.81
CA ILE A 244 39.33 4.14 -8.15
C ILE A 244 40.48 4.96 -8.73
N MET A 245 41.11 5.83 -7.91
CA MET A 245 42.28 6.59 -8.31
C MET A 245 43.45 5.65 -8.71
N ALA A 246 43.71 4.61 -7.91
CA ALA A 246 44.71 3.60 -8.23
C ALA A 246 44.38 2.84 -9.52
N ALA A 247 43.11 2.49 -9.75
CA ALA A 247 42.67 1.86 -10.99
C ALA A 247 42.89 2.75 -12.24
N ARG A 248 42.60 4.05 -12.12
CA ARG A 248 42.88 5.04 -13.19
C ARG A 248 44.38 5.23 -13.42
N ALA A 249 45.19 5.28 -12.35
CA ALA A 249 46.66 5.39 -12.45
C ALA A 249 47.29 4.20 -13.18
N ARG A 250 46.66 3.02 -13.11
CA ARG A 250 47.06 1.83 -13.90
C ARG A 250 46.66 1.90 -15.39
N GLY A 251 46.04 2.98 -15.84
CA GLY A 251 45.63 3.18 -17.23
C GLY A 251 44.37 2.40 -17.64
N LEU A 252 43.55 1.95 -16.68
CA LEU A 252 42.30 1.26 -17.00
C LEU A 252 41.33 2.22 -17.71
N PRO A 253 40.64 1.78 -18.79
CA PRO A 253 39.69 2.62 -19.50
C PRO A 253 38.50 2.97 -18.59
N GLU A 254 37.96 4.19 -18.72
CA GLU A 254 36.90 4.71 -17.83
C GLU A 254 35.68 3.79 -17.77
N ARG A 255 35.34 3.11 -18.88
CA ARG A 255 34.26 2.11 -18.90
C ARG A 255 34.53 0.93 -17.95
N ARG A 256 35.77 0.43 -17.86
CA ARG A 256 36.13 -0.63 -16.90
C ARG A 256 36.14 -0.12 -15.46
N VAL A 257 36.59 1.12 -15.24
CA VAL A 257 36.55 1.75 -13.90
C VAL A 257 35.10 1.87 -13.42
N LEU A 258 34.20 2.39 -14.27
CA LEU A 258 32.78 2.55 -13.94
C LEU A 258 32.05 1.22 -13.73
N PHE A 259 32.07 0.32 -14.71
CA PHE A 259 31.27 -0.92 -14.62
C PHE A 259 31.95 -2.02 -13.81
N GLY A 260 33.27 -2.05 -13.75
CA GLY A 260 34.04 -3.12 -13.11
C GLY A 260 34.44 -2.83 -11.67
N HIS A 261 34.53 -1.55 -11.26
CA HIS A 261 34.93 -1.18 -9.89
C HIS A 261 33.83 -0.37 -9.21
N ALA A 262 33.44 0.77 -9.78
CA ALA A 262 32.49 1.66 -9.12
C ALA A 262 31.10 1.01 -8.98
N LEU A 263 30.54 0.44 -10.05
CA LEU A 263 29.24 -0.22 -10.01
C LEU A 263 29.24 -1.47 -9.13
N ARG A 264 30.34 -2.24 -9.15
CA ARG A 264 30.47 -3.44 -8.32
C ARG A 264 30.53 -3.12 -6.83
N SER A 265 31.05 -1.95 -6.47
CA SER A 265 31.04 -1.45 -5.08
C SER A 265 29.72 -0.78 -4.71
N ALA A 266 28.94 -0.30 -5.68
CA ALA A 266 27.65 0.35 -5.47
C ALA A 266 26.48 -0.64 -5.37
N ALA A 267 26.63 -1.84 -5.92
CA ALA A 267 25.66 -2.93 -5.91
C ALA A 267 25.77 -3.77 -4.64
#